data_AF-A0A2W4LT88-F1
#
_entry.id   AF-A0A2W4LT88-F1
#
_cell.length_a   1.000
_cell.length_b   1.000
_cell.length_c   1.000
_cell.angle_alpha   90.00
_cell.angle_beta   90.00
_cell.angle_gamma   90.00
#
_symmetry.space_group_name_H-M   'P 1'
#
loop_
_entity.id
_entity.type
_entity.pdbx_description
1 polymer ?
#
loop_
_entity_poly.entity_id
_entity_poly.type
_entity_poly.pdbx_seq_one_letter_code
_entity_poly.pdbx_strand_id
1 'polypeptide(L)'
;MNEVWALLDLDHVARFVERRLGERPKDLGIGVEKLRGGLMARAVVMVVARYRDRAGKRRTDKFVVKHLEGPATREALVYETVLHPECPLAPTLFEVERAQRGVRLYLEAVVPKARWPWRDPTHAASVLERLAQLHETEPAIPLGDWDYDAELARTAAETLEHVERFPALPGMARSRAALRRLASNAVRIRRELLSWSTLPRALVHGDVHPGNVLVRRRSGCDEPVFLDWGRARVGSPLEDVSSWLTSLGFWEPVVKSKHDTLLGVYLSARGLSPRLSREVRDAHWLAGALNCLAGSLGYHVQVASDPRVGERRRHAAVRAAEDCLRVIRRADARFSA
;
A
#
# COMPACT_ATOMS: atom_id res chain seq x y z
N MET A 1 14.54 28.81 -5.33
CA MET A 1 13.27 28.28 -5.87
C MET A 1 13.11 26.84 -5.40
N ASN A 2 12.01 26.51 -4.71
CA ASN A 2 11.79 25.18 -4.14
C ASN A 2 11.72 24.12 -5.27
N GLU A 3 12.50 23.04 -5.18
CA GLU A 3 12.55 21.93 -6.17
C GLU A 3 11.16 21.36 -6.53
N VAL A 4 10.19 21.52 -5.63
CA VAL A 4 8.79 21.12 -5.80
C VAL A 4 8.10 21.89 -6.93
N TRP A 5 8.43 23.18 -7.12
CA TRP A 5 7.87 23.99 -8.20
C TRP A 5 8.45 23.62 -9.57
N ALA A 6 9.68 23.09 -9.62
CA ALA A 6 10.26 22.62 -10.87
C ALA A 6 9.63 21.30 -11.37
N LEU A 7 8.95 20.57 -10.48
CA LEU A 7 8.31 19.29 -10.78
C LEU A 7 6.84 19.42 -11.19
N LEU A 8 6.17 20.53 -10.84
CA LEU A 8 4.80 20.83 -11.24
C LEU A 8 4.75 22.06 -12.14
N ASP A 9 4.26 21.84 -13.35
CA ASP A 9 3.88 22.94 -14.23
C ASP A 9 2.58 23.58 -13.71
N LEU A 10 2.71 24.77 -13.13
CA LEU A 10 1.60 25.50 -12.55
C LEU A 10 0.55 25.91 -13.57
N ASP A 11 0.92 26.09 -14.84
CA ASP A 11 -0.04 26.44 -15.88
C ASP A 11 -0.93 25.24 -16.21
N HIS A 12 -0.39 24.02 -16.12
CA HIS A 12 -1.21 22.80 -16.21
C HIS A 12 -2.15 22.67 -15.00
N VAL A 13 -1.67 22.95 -13.78
CA VAL A 13 -2.51 22.92 -12.57
C VAL A 13 -3.62 23.99 -12.62
N ALA A 14 -3.31 25.20 -13.09
CA ALA A 14 -4.29 26.27 -13.28
C ALA A 14 -5.36 25.87 -14.29
N ARG A 15 -4.96 25.32 -15.44
CA ARG A 15 -5.89 24.83 -16.46
C ARG A 15 -6.76 23.67 -15.96
N PHE A 16 -6.22 22.78 -15.12
CA PHE A 16 -7.03 21.76 -14.45
C PHE A 16 -8.10 22.39 -13.55
N VAL A 17 -7.74 23.40 -12.74
CA VAL A 17 -8.72 24.12 -11.90
C VAL A 17 -9.79 24.79 -12.76
N GLU A 18 -9.43 25.45 -13.85
CA GLU A 18 -10.39 26.05 -14.80
C GLU A 18 -11.37 25.02 -15.37
N ARG A 19 -10.87 23.87 -15.84
CA ARG A 19 -11.71 22.78 -16.35
C ARG A 19 -12.66 22.23 -15.29
N ARG A 20 -12.14 21.97 -14.08
CA ARG A 20 -12.92 21.42 -12.96
C ARG A 20 -14.06 22.35 -12.54
N LEU A 21 -13.83 23.67 -12.60
CA LEU A 21 -14.85 24.67 -12.26
C LEU A 21 -15.80 24.96 -13.43
N GLY A 22 -15.48 24.53 -14.65
CA GLY A 22 -16.23 24.87 -15.86
C GLY A 22 -16.16 26.35 -16.23
N GLU A 23 -15.20 27.09 -15.65
CA GLU A 23 -15.04 28.53 -15.82
C GLU A 23 -13.65 29.01 -15.45
N ARG A 24 -13.30 30.22 -15.91
CA ARG A 24 -12.07 30.88 -15.50
C ARG A 24 -12.25 31.58 -14.15
N PRO A 25 -11.59 31.11 -13.07
CA PRO A 25 -11.71 31.73 -11.76
C PRO A 25 -11.02 33.09 -11.72
N LYS A 26 -11.57 34.04 -10.96
CA LYS A 26 -10.91 35.34 -10.70
C LYS A 26 -9.90 35.20 -9.57
N ASP A 27 -8.80 35.95 -9.64
CA ASP A 27 -7.75 36.01 -8.60
C ASP A 27 -7.19 34.62 -8.21
N LEU A 28 -7.01 33.72 -9.17
CA LEU A 28 -6.53 32.36 -8.89
C LEU A 28 -5.10 32.39 -8.36
N GLY A 29 -4.94 31.99 -7.10
CA GLY A 29 -3.66 31.72 -6.46
C GLY A 29 -3.49 30.24 -6.17
N ILE A 30 -2.36 29.67 -6.60
CA ILE A 30 -2.01 28.26 -6.39
C ILE A 30 -0.91 28.17 -5.35
N GLY A 31 -1.20 27.47 -4.24
CA GLY A 31 -0.20 27.05 -3.27
C GLY A 31 0.11 25.56 -3.41
N VAL A 32 1.38 25.18 -3.25
CA VAL A 32 1.84 23.79 -3.34
C VAL A 32 2.58 23.40 -2.06
N GLU A 33 2.19 22.29 -1.46
CA GLU A 33 2.84 21.69 -0.30
C GLU A 33 3.30 20.26 -0.64
N LYS A 34 4.58 19.95 -0.45
CA LYS A 34 5.09 18.60 -0.66
C LYS A 34 4.57 17.67 0.44
N LEU A 35 3.91 16.59 0.04
CA LEU A 35 3.52 15.56 0.98
C LEU A 35 4.70 14.62 1.24
N ARG A 36 4.85 14.18 2.48
CA ARG A 36 5.81 13.13 2.84
C ARG A 36 5.16 11.78 2.56
N GLY A 37 5.74 10.98 1.66
CA GLY A 37 5.19 9.69 1.22
C GLY A 37 5.38 9.48 -0.28
N GLY A 38 5.12 8.27 -0.78
CA GLY A 38 5.20 7.92 -2.21
C GLY A 38 6.61 7.61 -2.72
N LEU A 39 7.26 6.57 -2.20
CA LEU A 39 8.61 6.14 -2.63
C LEU A 39 8.71 5.82 -4.13
N MET A 40 7.58 5.47 -4.75
CA MET A 40 7.48 5.13 -6.16
C MET A 40 7.06 6.30 -7.06
N ALA A 41 6.60 7.41 -6.47
CA ALA A 41 6.18 8.59 -7.22
C ALA A 41 7.32 9.61 -7.30
N ARG A 42 7.50 10.25 -8.46
CA ARG A 42 8.49 11.32 -8.62
C ARG A 42 8.17 12.51 -7.73
N ALA A 43 6.88 12.82 -7.58
CA ALA A 43 6.38 13.82 -6.66
C ALA A 43 4.95 13.50 -6.22
N VAL A 44 4.65 13.75 -4.95
CA VAL A 44 3.29 13.81 -4.41
C VAL A 44 3.14 15.16 -3.72
N VAL A 45 2.19 15.96 -4.17
CA VAL A 45 1.94 17.29 -3.61
C VAL A 45 0.48 17.50 -3.29
N MET A 46 0.23 18.28 -2.25
CA MET A 46 -1.06 18.90 -1.98
C MET A 46 -1.10 20.25 -2.68
N VAL A 47 -2.13 20.48 -3.49
CA VAL A 47 -2.42 21.76 -4.11
C VAL A 47 -3.55 22.43 -3.36
N VAL A 48 -3.39 23.73 -3.09
CA VAL A 48 -4.43 24.59 -2.52
C VAL A 48 -4.72 25.72 -3.50
N ALA A 49 -5.82 25.61 -4.22
CA ALA A 49 -6.28 26.62 -5.15
C ALA A 49 -7.22 27.61 -4.43
N ARG A 50 -6.86 28.90 -4.40
CA ARG A 50 -7.67 29.97 -3.82
C ARG A 50 -8.13 30.90 -4.92
N TYR A 51 -9.42 31.21 -4.99
CA TYR A 51 -9.98 32.01 -6.07
C TYR A 51 -11.29 32.69 -5.65
N ARG A 52 -11.85 33.53 -6.53
CA ARG A 52 -13.23 34.02 -6.44
C ARG A 52 -14.10 33.38 -7.53
N ASP A 53 -15.27 32.89 -7.11
CA ASP A 53 -16.29 32.35 -8.03
C ASP A 53 -17.02 33.48 -8.80
N ARG A 54 -17.96 33.11 -9.70
CA ARG A 54 -18.80 34.08 -10.43
C ARG A 54 -19.51 35.10 -9.54
N ALA A 55 -19.92 34.71 -8.34
CA ALA A 55 -20.57 35.59 -7.38
C ALA A 55 -19.58 36.49 -6.60
N GLY A 56 -18.28 36.41 -6.93
CA GLY A 56 -17.22 37.16 -6.25
C GLY A 56 -16.82 36.59 -4.89
N LYS A 57 -17.40 35.46 -4.48
CA LYS A 57 -17.16 34.83 -3.18
C LYS A 57 -15.82 34.10 -3.20
N ARG A 58 -15.02 34.29 -2.16
CA ARG A 58 -13.74 33.59 -1.97
C ARG A 58 -13.99 32.10 -1.76
N ARG A 59 -13.29 31.27 -2.52
CA ARG A 59 -13.30 29.81 -2.47
C ARG A 59 -11.90 29.26 -2.27
N THR A 60 -11.85 28.05 -1.75
CA THR A 60 -10.61 27.29 -1.63
C THR A 60 -10.92 25.85 -1.99
N ASP A 61 -10.20 25.31 -2.96
CA ASP A 61 -10.23 23.90 -3.33
C ASP A 61 -8.89 23.25 -2.97
N LYS A 62 -8.92 21.97 -2.58
CA LYS A 62 -7.74 21.20 -2.19
C LYS A 62 -7.77 19.85 -2.88
N PHE A 63 -6.65 19.50 -3.50
CA PHE A 63 -6.48 18.22 -4.19
C PHE A 63 -5.02 17.78 -4.16
N VAL A 64 -4.78 16.51 -4.39
CA VAL A 64 -3.45 15.93 -4.50
C VAL A 64 -3.08 15.80 -5.96
N VAL A 65 -1.84 16.14 -6.30
CA VAL A 65 -1.25 15.83 -7.61
C VAL A 65 -0.12 14.83 -7.40
N LYS A 66 -0.23 13.69 -8.06
CA LYS A 66 0.77 12.62 -8.05
C LYS A 66 1.39 12.48 -9.43
N HIS A 67 2.69 12.72 -9.54
CA HIS A 67 3.44 12.56 -10.79
C HIS A 67 4.14 11.20 -10.82
N LEU A 68 3.79 10.39 -11.81
CA LEU A 68 4.17 9.00 -11.98
C LEU A 68 5.01 8.84 -13.27
N GLU A 69 6.08 8.06 -13.18
CA GLU A 69 6.95 7.73 -14.32
C GLU A 69 7.25 6.23 -14.34
N GLY A 70 7.59 5.71 -15.51
CA GLY A 70 7.96 4.29 -15.68
C GLY A 70 6.89 3.32 -15.15
N PRO A 71 7.26 2.27 -14.41
CA PRO A 71 6.32 1.28 -13.88
C PRO A 71 5.21 1.85 -12.99
N ALA A 72 5.46 2.98 -12.32
CA ALA A 72 4.48 3.59 -11.41
C ALA A 72 3.25 4.15 -12.16
N THR A 73 3.36 4.39 -13.47
CA THR A 73 2.23 4.86 -14.31
C THR A 73 1.06 3.88 -14.35
N ARG A 74 1.28 2.60 -14.01
CA ARG A 74 0.22 1.59 -13.85
C ARG A 74 -0.88 2.01 -12.88
N GLU A 75 -0.56 2.81 -11.86
CA GLU A 75 -1.56 3.31 -10.91
C GLU A 75 -2.69 4.08 -11.62
N ALA A 76 -2.39 4.80 -12.70
CA ALA A 76 -3.39 5.47 -13.52
C ALA A 76 -4.39 4.49 -14.12
N LEU A 77 -3.90 3.36 -14.64
CA LEU A 77 -4.75 2.30 -15.18
C LEU A 77 -5.66 1.72 -14.11
N VAL A 78 -5.17 1.54 -12.87
CA VAL A 78 -6.00 1.06 -11.76
C VAL A 78 -7.14 2.02 -11.48
N TYR A 79 -6.85 3.33 -11.41
CA TYR A 79 -7.88 4.34 -11.22
C TYR A 79 -8.89 4.42 -12.38
N GLU A 80 -8.45 4.25 -13.63
CA GLU A 80 -9.33 4.36 -14.80
C GLU A 80 -10.17 3.10 -15.04
N THR A 81 -9.66 1.92 -14.66
CA THR A 81 -10.28 0.63 -15.03
C THR A 81 -10.91 -0.13 -13.87
N VAL A 82 -10.40 0.05 -12.65
CA VAL A 82 -10.82 -0.70 -11.47
C VAL A 82 -11.62 0.15 -10.50
N LEU A 83 -11.12 1.35 -10.23
CA LEU A 83 -11.70 2.20 -9.21
C LEU A 83 -12.70 3.15 -9.87
N HIS A 84 -13.99 2.82 -9.80
CA HIS A 84 -15.02 3.77 -10.21
C HIS A 84 -14.85 5.11 -9.48
N PRO A 85 -15.24 6.25 -10.08
CA PRO A 85 -15.11 7.58 -9.45
C PRO A 85 -15.72 7.67 -8.05
N GLU A 86 -16.74 6.85 -7.76
CA GLU A 86 -17.42 6.80 -6.46
C GLU A 86 -16.93 5.66 -5.55
N CYS A 87 -15.87 4.94 -5.94
CA CYS A 87 -15.32 3.84 -5.16
C CYS A 87 -14.99 4.33 -3.73
N PRO A 88 -15.64 3.79 -2.69
CA PRO A 88 -15.46 4.28 -1.32
C PRO A 88 -14.07 3.93 -0.76
N LEU A 89 -13.37 2.99 -1.40
CA LEU A 89 -12.10 2.42 -0.96
C LEU A 89 -10.88 3.29 -1.32
N ALA A 90 -11.02 4.25 -2.24
CA ALA A 90 -9.92 5.05 -2.76
C ALA A 90 -10.23 6.56 -2.68
N PRO A 91 -9.20 7.43 -2.76
CA PRO A 91 -9.39 8.83 -3.08
C PRO A 91 -10.14 8.98 -4.42
N THR A 92 -11.07 9.93 -4.50
CA THR A 92 -11.75 10.23 -5.77
C THR A 92 -10.72 10.65 -6.82
N LEU A 93 -10.71 10.00 -7.98
CA LEU A 93 -9.95 10.46 -9.15
C LEU A 93 -10.71 11.60 -9.83
N PHE A 94 -10.05 12.74 -10.01
CA PHE A 94 -10.60 13.89 -10.74
C PHE A 94 -10.17 13.90 -12.20
N GLU A 95 -8.89 13.68 -12.49
CA GLU A 95 -8.37 13.69 -13.85
C GLU A 95 -7.07 12.88 -13.92
N VAL A 96 -6.83 12.26 -15.08
CA VAL A 96 -5.54 11.68 -15.47
C VAL A 96 -4.99 12.49 -16.64
N GLU A 97 -3.87 13.16 -16.42
CA GLU A 97 -3.16 13.89 -17.46
C GLU A 97 -1.95 13.07 -17.92
N ARG A 98 -1.90 12.74 -19.21
CA ARG A 98 -0.75 12.06 -19.84
C ARG A 98 0.18 13.11 -20.41
N ALA A 99 1.40 13.17 -19.90
CA ALA A 99 2.45 14.08 -20.35
C ALA A 99 3.54 13.32 -21.11
N GLN A 100 4.40 14.04 -21.84
CA GLN A 100 5.52 13.43 -22.58
C GLN A 100 6.45 12.59 -21.69
N ARG A 101 6.55 12.92 -20.39
CA ARG A 101 7.45 12.27 -19.43
C ARG A 101 6.72 11.56 -18.28
N GLY A 102 5.49 11.08 -18.48
CA GLY A 102 4.78 10.30 -17.47
C GLY A 102 3.31 10.65 -17.36
N VAL A 103 2.73 10.36 -16.19
CA VAL A 103 1.30 10.56 -15.93
C VAL A 103 1.12 11.36 -14.65
N ARG A 104 0.18 12.30 -14.65
CA ARG A 104 -0.25 13.02 -13.45
C ARG A 104 -1.65 12.61 -13.07
N LEU A 105 -1.82 12.19 -11.82
CA LEU A 105 -3.12 11.94 -11.22
C LEU A 105 -3.53 13.16 -10.40
N TYR A 106 -4.75 13.64 -10.64
CA TYR A 106 -5.40 14.65 -9.82
C TYR A 106 -6.42 13.94 -8.94
N LEU A 107 -6.15 13.91 -7.63
CA LEU A 107 -6.88 13.09 -6.66
C LEU A 107 -7.51 13.95 -5.57
N GLU A 108 -8.56 13.42 -4.94
CA GLU A 108 -9.11 13.96 -3.70
C GLU A 108 -8.03 14.17 -2.63
N ALA A 109 -8.04 15.35 -2.01
CA ALA A 109 -7.28 15.60 -0.79
C ALA A 109 -7.97 14.95 0.42
N VAL A 110 -7.66 13.67 0.68
CA VAL A 110 -8.24 12.96 1.82
C VAL A 110 -7.74 13.57 3.14
N VAL A 111 -8.66 14.11 3.93
CA VAL A 111 -8.37 14.66 5.26
C VAL A 111 -8.52 13.54 6.30
N PRO A 112 -7.42 13.07 6.92
CA PRO A 112 -7.51 12.00 7.90
C PRO A 112 -8.20 12.51 9.17
N LYS A 113 -9.22 11.79 9.64
CA LYS A 113 -9.80 12.01 10.97
C LYS A 113 -8.79 11.62 12.05
N ALA A 114 -8.16 10.46 11.88
CA ALA A 114 -7.16 9.94 12.79
C ALA A 114 -5.89 9.61 12.01
N ARG A 115 -4.77 10.20 12.43
CA ARG A 115 -3.46 9.82 11.91
C ARG A 115 -3.00 8.58 12.65
N TRP A 116 -2.45 7.63 11.91
CA TRP A 116 -1.80 6.47 12.51
C TRP A 116 -0.62 6.95 13.41
N PRO A 117 -0.36 6.34 14.58
CA PRO A 117 -1.00 5.14 15.14
C PRO A 117 -2.39 5.40 15.72
N TRP A 118 -3.35 4.52 15.40
CA TRP A 118 -4.76 4.74 15.73
C TRP A 118 -5.12 4.37 17.17
N ARG A 119 -4.27 3.60 17.88
CA ARG A 119 -4.42 3.12 19.26
C ARG A 119 -5.68 2.27 19.52
N ASP A 120 -6.68 2.35 18.66
CA ASP A 120 -7.94 1.64 18.69
C ASP A 120 -7.92 0.49 17.67
N PRO A 121 -7.99 -0.77 18.12
CA PRO A 121 -8.01 -1.94 17.23
C PRO A 121 -9.26 -2.01 16.34
N THR A 122 -10.32 -1.24 16.61
CA THR A 122 -11.51 -1.21 15.74
C THR A 122 -11.18 -0.70 14.34
N HIS A 123 -10.26 0.26 14.20
CA HIS A 123 -9.79 0.70 12.88
C HIS A 123 -9.01 -0.39 12.15
N ALA A 124 -8.27 -1.24 12.87
CA ALA A 124 -7.56 -2.37 12.26
C ALA A 124 -8.56 -3.41 11.72
N ALA A 125 -9.66 -3.65 12.43
CA ALA A 125 -10.75 -4.51 12.00
C ALA A 125 -11.50 -3.94 10.79
N SER A 126 -11.82 -2.63 10.79
CA SER A 126 -12.54 -2.01 9.68
C SER A 126 -11.74 -2.00 8.38
N VAL A 127 -10.41 -1.90 8.45
CA VAL A 127 -9.55 -2.08 7.25
C VAL A 127 -9.68 -3.49 6.68
N LEU A 128 -9.77 -4.52 7.53
CA LEU A 128 -9.95 -5.90 7.08
C LEU A 128 -11.33 -6.14 6.46
N GLU A 129 -12.37 -5.51 6.99
CA GLU A 129 -13.70 -5.53 6.38
C GLU A 129 -13.71 -4.84 5.01
N ARG A 130 -13.03 -3.70 4.86
CA ARG A 130 -12.86 -3.02 3.56
C ARG A 130 -12.01 -3.82 2.58
N LEU A 131 -10.99 -4.52 3.05
CA LEU A 131 -10.26 -5.49 2.23
C LEU A 131 -11.16 -6.65 1.80
N ALA A 132 -12.05 -7.15 2.66
CA ALA A 132 -12.98 -8.20 2.25
C ALA A 132 -13.86 -7.74 1.07
N GLN A 133 -14.39 -6.51 1.13
CA GLN A 133 -15.14 -5.88 0.04
C GLN A 133 -14.30 -5.73 -1.23
N LEU A 134 -13.04 -5.29 -1.12
CA LEU A 134 -12.14 -5.20 -2.28
C LEU A 134 -11.98 -6.57 -2.96
N HIS A 135 -11.75 -7.61 -2.17
CA HIS A 135 -11.49 -8.97 -2.65
C HIS A 135 -12.74 -9.71 -3.18
N GLU A 136 -13.92 -9.09 -3.11
CA GLU A 136 -15.12 -9.57 -3.82
C GLU A 136 -15.17 -9.08 -5.27
N THR A 137 -14.37 -8.07 -5.62
CA THR A 137 -14.30 -7.54 -6.99
C THR A 137 -13.73 -8.59 -7.94
N GLU A 138 -14.42 -8.82 -9.06
CA GLU A 138 -14.00 -9.80 -10.05
C GLU A 138 -12.61 -9.46 -10.65
N PRO A 139 -11.74 -10.46 -10.85
CA PRO A 139 -10.38 -10.26 -11.34
C PRO A 139 -10.30 -9.95 -12.85
N ALA A 140 -11.43 -9.73 -13.54
CA ALA A 140 -11.53 -9.64 -14.99
C ALA A 140 -10.90 -8.37 -15.61
N ILE A 141 -10.27 -7.52 -14.80
CA ILE A 141 -9.80 -6.21 -15.25
C ILE A 141 -8.37 -6.34 -15.80
N PRO A 142 -8.15 -6.05 -17.10
CA PRO A 142 -6.82 -6.09 -17.68
C PRO A 142 -6.00 -4.92 -17.14
N LEU A 143 -5.26 -5.18 -16.06
CA LEU A 143 -4.39 -4.18 -15.44
C LEU A 143 -3.06 -3.98 -16.21
N GLY A 144 -2.93 -4.52 -17.41
CA GLY A 144 -1.72 -4.46 -18.26
C GLY A 144 -0.72 -5.59 -17.99
N ASP A 145 0.33 -5.67 -18.83
CA ASP A 145 1.27 -6.81 -18.98
C ASP A 145 2.35 -6.90 -17.88
N TRP A 146 2.03 -6.53 -16.64
CA TRP A 146 3.01 -6.59 -15.55
C TRP A 146 3.26 -8.05 -15.14
N ASP A 147 4.48 -8.51 -15.40
CA ASP A 147 4.97 -9.79 -14.88
C ASP A 147 5.39 -9.65 -13.41
N TYR A 148 4.39 -9.74 -12.53
CA TYR A 148 4.63 -9.70 -11.09
C TYR A 148 5.40 -10.93 -10.59
N ASP A 149 5.31 -12.09 -11.24
CA ASP A 149 6.09 -13.27 -10.85
C ASP A 149 7.59 -13.01 -11.05
N ALA A 150 7.98 -12.40 -12.18
CA ALA A 150 9.36 -11.99 -12.43
C ALA A 150 9.83 -10.91 -11.45
N GLU A 151 8.98 -9.91 -11.16
CA GLU A 151 9.31 -8.90 -10.14
C GLU A 151 9.49 -9.53 -8.75
N LEU A 152 8.61 -10.45 -8.35
CA LEU A 152 8.68 -11.14 -7.07
C LEU A 152 9.98 -11.96 -6.98
N ALA A 153 10.34 -12.70 -8.03
CA ALA A 153 11.59 -13.46 -8.05
C ALA A 153 12.81 -12.56 -7.88
N ARG A 154 12.86 -11.45 -8.64
CA ARG A 154 13.95 -10.46 -8.55
C ARG A 154 14.03 -9.82 -7.18
N THR A 155 12.92 -9.30 -6.65
CA THR A 155 12.89 -8.62 -5.34
C THR A 155 13.17 -9.57 -4.17
N ALA A 156 12.74 -10.83 -4.25
CA ALA A 156 13.09 -11.85 -3.27
C ALA A 156 14.60 -12.14 -3.27
N ALA A 157 15.23 -12.22 -4.44
CA ALA A 157 16.68 -12.40 -4.57
C ALA A 157 17.46 -11.18 -4.04
N GLU A 158 17.06 -9.97 -4.40
CA GLU A 158 17.65 -8.71 -3.91
C GLU A 158 17.51 -8.61 -2.38
N THR A 159 16.34 -8.95 -1.83
CA THR A 159 16.11 -8.96 -0.38
C THR A 159 17.02 -9.98 0.31
N LEU A 160 17.14 -11.20 -0.22
CA LEU A 160 18.06 -12.21 0.32
C LEU A 160 19.50 -11.70 0.33
N GLU A 161 19.97 -11.15 -0.78
CA GLU A 161 21.33 -10.61 -0.91
C GLU A 161 21.59 -9.49 0.11
N HIS A 162 20.67 -8.53 0.24
CA HIS A 162 20.78 -7.45 1.22
C HIS A 162 20.85 -7.96 2.66
N VAL A 163 20.00 -8.93 3.01
CA VAL A 163 19.98 -9.49 4.36
C VAL A 163 21.27 -10.28 4.64
N GLU A 164 21.82 -11.00 3.65
CA GLU A 164 23.07 -11.75 3.81
C GLU A 164 24.30 -10.86 4.02
N ARG A 165 24.29 -9.65 3.44
CA ARG A 165 25.31 -8.62 3.66
C ARG A 165 25.20 -7.94 5.03
N PHE A 166 24.11 -8.16 5.77
CA PHE A 166 23.89 -7.60 7.10
C PHE A 166 23.76 -8.71 8.18
N PRO A 167 24.84 -9.48 8.45
CA PRO A 167 24.78 -10.67 9.31
C PRO A 167 24.50 -10.38 10.78
N ALA A 168 24.68 -9.14 11.23
CA ALA A 168 24.46 -8.72 12.62
C ALA A 168 22.97 -8.64 13.03
N LEU A 169 22.04 -8.93 12.12
CA LEU A 169 20.61 -8.94 12.43
C LEU A 169 20.25 -10.10 13.38
N PRO A 170 19.61 -9.84 14.52
CA PRO A 170 19.25 -10.90 15.46
C PRO A 170 18.32 -11.95 14.83
N GLY A 171 18.58 -13.22 15.13
CA GLY A 171 17.83 -14.33 14.56
C GLY A 171 18.13 -14.65 13.09
N MET A 172 19.02 -13.92 12.43
CA MET A 172 19.41 -14.19 11.03
C MET A 172 20.03 -15.57 10.86
N ALA A 173 20.97 -15.95 11.73
CA ALA A 173 21.61 -17.27 11.68
C ALA A 173 20.58 -18.43 11.67
N ARG A 174 19.53 -18.33 12.51
CA ARG A 174 18.44 -19.32 12.60
C ARG A 174 17.47 -19.30 11.43
N SER A 175 17.46 -18.22 10.64
CA SER A 175 16.48 -18.00 9.57
C SER A 175 17.08 -18.14 8.18
N ARG A 176 18.42 -18.20 8.06
CA ARG A 176 19.13 -18.18 6.78
C ARG A 176 18.69 -19.31 5.83
N ALA A 177 18.60 -20.55 6.32
CA ALA A 177 18.17 -21.68 5.49
C ALA A 177 16.73 -21.51 4.99
N ALA A 178 15.81 -21.13 5.90
CA ALA A 178 14.43 -20.82 5.56
C ALA A 178 14.31 -19.68 4.54
N LEU A 179 15.05 -18.59 4.75
CA LEU A 179 15.05 -17.43 3.86
C LEU A 179 15.50 -17.82 2.44
N ARG A 180 16.60 -18.56 2.30
CA ARG A 180 17.09 -19.04 1.00
C ARG A 180 16.08 -19.93 0.30
N ARG A 181 15.46 -20.87 1.04
CA ARG A 181 14.50 -21.81 0.48
C ARG A 181 13.24 -21.11 -0.01
N LEU A 182 12.65 -20.24 0.81
CA LEU A 182 11.46 -19.49 0.45
C LEU A 182 11.73 -18.48 -0.67
N ALA A 183 12.88 -17.79 -0.67
CA ALA A 183 13.26 -16.88 -1.76
C ALA A 183 13.37 -17.62 -3.09
N SER A 184 14.02 -18.79 -3.10
CA SER A 184 14.18 -19.63 -4.30
C SER A 184 12.85 -20.23 -4.80
N ASN A 185 11.83 -20.29 -3.93
CA ASN A 185 10.51 -20.85 -4.24
C ASN A 185 9.39 -19.80 -4.25
N ALA A 186 9.71 -18.50 -4.22
CA ALA A 186 8.72 -17.44 -4.02
C ALA A 186 7.59 -17.47 -5.07
N VAL A 187 7.94 -17.69 -6.34
CA VAL A 187 6.98 -17.81 -7.44
C VAL A 187 6.10 -19.06 -7.30
N ARG A 188 6.68 -20.20 -6.90
CA ARG A 188 5.93 -21.44 -6.68
C ARG A 188 4.91 -21.27 -5.57
N ILE A 189 5.34 -20.74 -4.43
CA ILE A 189 4.49 -20.44 -3.27
C ILE A 189 3.35 -19.50 -3.69
N ARG A 190 3.65 -18.46 -4.47
CA ARG A 190 2.62 -17.55 -4.97
C ARG A 190 1.58 -18.28 -5.82
N ARG A 191 2.01 -19.13 -6.74
CA ARG A 191 1.10 -19.91 -7.60
C ARG A 191 0.22 -20.87 -6.80
N GLU A 192 0.78 -21.52 -5.78
CA GLU A 192 0.00 -22.33 -4.84
C GLU A 192 -1.09 -21.49 -4.16
N LEU A 193 -0.74 -20.31 -3.64
CA LEU A 193 -1.71 -19.39 -3.03
C LEU A 193 -2.79 -18.89 -4.00
N LEU A 194 -2.46 -18.66 -5.28
CA LEU A 194 -3.42 -18.26 -6.31
C LEU A 194 -4.38 -19.38 -6.70
N SER A 195 -3.93 -20.63 -6.59
CA SER A 195 -4.73 -21.83 -6.89
C SER A 195 -5.61 -22.28 -5.72
N TRP A 196 -5.49 -21.62 -4.56
CA TRP A 196 -6.14 -22.04 -3.34
C TRP A 196 -7.64 -21.74 -3.36
N SER A 197 -8.48 -22.78 -3.26
CA SER A 197 -9.93 -22.69 -3.47
C SER A 197 -10.69 -21.99 -2.34
N THR A 198 -10.16 -22.03 -1.11
CA THR A 198 -10.83 -21.46 0.07
C THR A 198 -10.92 -19.93 0.00
N LEU A 199 -9.88 -19.28 -0.53
CA LEU A 199 -9.87 -17.86 -0.81
C LEU A 199 -9.35 -17.68 -2.24
N PRO A 200 -10.26 -17.76 -3.24
CA PRO A 200 -9.90 -17.61 -4.64
C PRO A 200 -9.17 -16.31 -4.90
N ARG A 201 -8.37 -16.29 -5.96
CA ARG A 201 -7.71 -15.07 -6.44
C ARG A 201 -8.71 -13.93 -6.61
N ALA A 202 -8.29 -12.74 -6.23
CA ALA A 202 -9.08 -11.52 -6.33
C ALA A 202 -8.21 -10.35 -6.74
N LEU A 203 -8.84 -9.20 -7.00
CA LEU A 203 -8.13 -7.94 -7.00
C LEU A 203 -7.55 -7.68 -5.60
N VAL A 204 -6.23 -7.51 -5.52
CA VAL A 204 -5.52 -7.09 -4.31
C VAL A 204 -4.97 -5.68 -4.51
N HIS A 205 -4.89 -4.90 -3.44
CA HIS A 205 -4.20 -3.61 -3.39
C HIS A 205 -2.68 -3.78 -3.60
N GLY A 206 -2.10 -4.80 -2.97
CA GLY A 206 -0.71 -5.22 -3.20
C GLY A 206 0.38 -4.45 -2.43
N ASP A 207 -0.01 -3.49 -1.59
CA ASP A 207 0.90 -2.70 -0.73
C ASP A 207 0.19 -2.16 0.53
N VAL A 208 -0.54 -3.02 1.23
CA VAL A 208 -1.36 -2.59 2.38
C VAL A 208 -0.52 -2.50 3.64
N HIS A 209 -0.31 -1.28 4.12
CA HIS A 209 0.36 -1.00 5.39
C HIS A 209 -0.12 0.34 5.98
N PRO A 210 0.17 0.68 7.25
CA PRO A 210 -0.36 1.89 7.89
C PRO A 210 0.03 3.24 7.26
N GLY A 211 0.95 3.24 6.30
CA GLY A 211 1.31 4.43 5.52
C GLY A 211 0.42 4.64 4.30
N ASN A 212 -0.21 3.57 3.81
CA ASN A 212 -1.08 3.56 2.63
C ASN A 212 -2.57 3.44 3.00
N VAL A 213 -2.91 3.61 4.28
CA VAL A 213 -4.29 3.59 4.74
C VAL A 213 -4.57 4.80 5.61
N LEU A 214 -5.61 5.55 5.26
CA LEU A 214 -6.14 6.65 6.06
C LEU A 214 -7.55 6.32 6.54
N VAL A 215 -7.96 6.89 7.67
CA VAL A 215 -9.37 6.87 8.10
C VAL A 215 -9.95 8.26 7.87
N ARG A 216 -10.93 8.38 6.98
CA ARG A 216 -11.70 9.61 6.76
C ARG A 216 -13.05 9.55 7.46
N ARG A 217 -13.70 10.70 7.60
CA ARG A 217 -15.10 10.80 8.03
C ARG A 217 -15.97 11.12 6.81
N ARG A 218 -16.93 10.27 6.48
CA ARG A 218 -17.93 10.52 5.42
C ARG A 218 -19.32 10.19 5.95
N SER A 219 -20.28 11.09 5.77
CA SER A 219 -21.68 10.91 6.22
C SER A 219 -21.82 10.47 7.70
N GLY A 220 -20.93 10.95 8.57
CA GLY A 220 -20.92 10.60 10.00
C GLY A 220 -20.11 9.34 10.37
N CYS A 221 -19.75 8.50 9.40
CA CYS A 221 -19.05 7.23 9.58
C CYS A 221 -17.54 7.36 9.33
N ASP A 222 -16.76 6.60 10.09
CA ASP A 222 -15.32 6.45 9.87
C ASP A 222 -15.07 5.38 8.80
N GLU A 223 -14.34 5.75 7.76
CA GLU A 223 -14.11 4.89 6.60
C GLU A 223 -12.62 4.79 6.28
N PRO A 224 -12.05 3.57 6.27
CA PRO A 224 -10.72 3.35 5.72
C PRO A 224 -10.68 3.64 4.22
N VAL A 225 -9.62 4.30 3.80
CA VAL A 225 -9.30 4.64 2.41
C VAL A 225 -7.88 4.19 2.13
N PHE A 226 -7.71 3.40 1.07
CA PHE A 226 -6.43 2.92 0.60
C PHE A 226 -5.81 3.91 -0.39
N LEU A 227 -4.53 4.17 -0.23
CA LEU A 227 -3.70 5.04 -1.06
C LEU A 227 -2.66 4.21 -1.80
N ASP A 228 -2.07 4.78 -2.84
CA ASP A 228 -0.93 4.18 -3.54
C ASP A 228 -1.26 2.82 -4.18
N TRP A 229 -2.22 2.84 -5.10
CA TRP A 229 -2.73 1.67 -5.83
C TRP A 229 -1.78 1.11 -6.90
N GLY A 230 -0.54 1.60 -6.98
CA GLY A 230 0.40 1.24 -8.04
C GLY A 230 0.79 -0.25 -8.08
N ARG A 231 0.62 -0.98 -6.98
CA ARG A 231 0.89 -2.44 -6.91
C ARG A 231 -0.36 -3.31 -7.05
N ALA A 232 -1.51 -2.71 -7.36
CA ALA A 232 -2.75 -3.43 -7.50
C ALA A 232 -2.70 -4.42 -8.67
N ARG A 233 -3.20 -5.63 -8.42
CA ARG A 233 -3.12 -6.76 -9.34
C ARG A 233 -4.10 -7.85 -8.94
N VAL A 234 -4.22 -8.88 -9.78
CA VAL A 234 -4.83 -10.14 -9.36
C VAL A 234 -3.83 -10.89 -8.48
N GLY A 235 -4.25 -11.23 -7.26
CA GLY A 235 -3.42 -11.84 -6.22
C GLY A 235 -4.22 -12.78 -5.32
N SER A 236 -3.52 -13.44 -4.40
CA SER A 236 -4.20 -14.09 -3.28
C SER A 236 -4.66 -13.02 -2.29
N PRO A 237 -5.93 -13.02 -1.83
CA PRO A 237 -6.40 -12.06 -0.84
C PRO A 237 -5.57 -12.02 0.45
N LEU A 238 -4.90 -13.13 0.77
CA LEU A 238 -4.01 -13.21 1.92
C LEU A 238 -2.74 -12.38 1.77
N GLU A 239 -2.35 -11.98 0.56
CA GLU A 239 -1.24 -11.03 0.34
C GLU A 239 -1.53 -9.69 1.03
N ASP A 240 -2.71 -9.11 0.83
CA ASP A 240 -3.09 -7.85 1.50
C ASP A 240 -3.31 -8.03 3.00
N VAL A 241 -4.02 -9.09 3.40
CA VAL A 241 -4.36 -9.34 4.81
C VAL A 241 -3.10 -9.59 5.64
N SER A 242 -2.16 -10.40 5.14
CA SER A 242 -0.90 -10.65 5.84
C SER A 242 0.00 -9.41 5.85
N SER A 243 0.02 -8.62 4.77
CA SER A 243 0.75 -7.34 4.74
C SER A 243 0.25 -6.39 5.82
N TRP A 244 -1.08 -6.24 5.95
CA TRP A 244 -1.70 -5.37 6.94
C TRP A 244 -1.40 -5.81 8.38
N LEU A 245 -1.71 -7.08 8.70
CA LEU A 245 -1.56 -7.61 10.06
C LEU A 245 -0.09 -7.65 10.50
N THR A 246 0.82 -8.00 9.59
CA THR A 246 2.26 -8.02 9.87
C THR A 246 2.78 -6.60 10.09
N SER A 247 2.45 -5.66 9.19
CA SER A 247 2.91 -4.27 9.27
C SER A 247 2.39 -3.56 10.53
N LEU A 248 1.12 -3.74 10.90
CA LEU A 248 0.58 -3.20 12.14
C LEU A 248 1.24 -3.84 13.38
N GLY A 249 1.41 -5.15 13.37
CA GLY A 249 1.96 -5.90 14.51
C GLY A 249 3.37 -5.47 14.92
N PHE A 250 4.14 -4.86 14.00
CA PHE A 250 5.45 -4.29 14.31
C PHE A 250 5.38 -3.08 15.26
N TRP A 251 4.29 -2.35 15.23
CA TRP A 251 4.17 -1.04 15.88
C TRP A 251 3.06 -1.00 16.95
N GLU A 252 2.07 -1.88 16.85
CA GLU A 252 0.93 -1.95 17.76
C GLU A 252 0.86 -3.32 18.46
N PRO A 253 1.40 -3.45 19.68
CA PRO A 253 1.43 -4.71 20.41
C PRO A 253 0.05 -5.35 20.63
N VAL A 254 -0.99 -4.53 20.76
CA VAL A 254 -2.39 -4.99 20.91
C VAL A 254 -2.89 -5.67 19.64
N VAL A 255 -2.53 -5.16 18.46
CA VAL A 255 -2.86 -5.82 17.18
C VAL A 255 -2.11 -7.15 17.08
N LYS A 256 -0.82 -7.17 17.46
CA LYS A 256 0.00 -8.38 17.47
C LYS A 256 -0.60 -9.50 18.35
N SER A 257 -1.16 -9.16 19.51
CA SER A 257 -1.81 -10.15 20.39
C SER A 257 -3.19 -10.60 19.89
N LYS A 258 -3.90 -9.74 19.14
CA LYS A 258 -5.22 -10.01 18.55
C LYS A 258 -5.17 -10.53 17.10
N HIS A 259 -3.99 -10.97 16.64
CA HIS A 259 -3.77 -11.41 15.26
C HIS A 259 -4.86 -12.38 14.75
N ASP A 260 -5.07 -13.49 15.46
CA ASP A 260 -6.02 -14.52 15.03
C ASP A 260 -7.47 -14.01 15.06
N THR A 261 -7.81 -13.15 16.02
CA THR A 261 -9.12 -12.49 16.10
C THR A 261 -9.37 -11.60 14.89
N LEU A 262 -8.37 -10.80 14.51
CA LEU A 262 -8.47 -9.90 13.36
C LEU A 262 -8.53 -10.66 12.03
N LEU A 263 -7.73 -11.72 11.87
CA LEU A 263 -7.87 -12.60 10.71
C LEU A 263 -9.27 -13.23 10.66
N GLY A 264 -9.83 -13.61 11.81
CA GLY A 264 -11.22 -14.06 11.92
C GLY A 264 -12.25 -13.02 11.46
N VAL A 265 -12.02 -11.72 11.70
CA VAL A 265 -12.88 -10.63 11.20
C VAL A 265 -12.89 -10.62 9.66
N TYR A 266 -11.71 -10.70 9.03
CA TYR A 266 -11.62 -10.77 7.57
C TYR A 266 -12.39 -11.96 6.99
N LEU A 267 -12.21 -13.14 7.59
CA LEU A 267 -12.88 -14.37 7.14
C LEU A 267 -14.40 -14.27 7.29
N SER A 268 -14.89 -13.79 8.43
CA SER A 268 -16.32 -13.52 8.64
C SER A 268 -16.87 -12.56 7.60
N ALA A 269 -16.15 -11.49 7.29
CA ALA A 269 -16.57 -10.51 6.29
C ALA A 269 -16.61 -11.10 4.87
N ARG A 270 -15.83 -12.16 4.60
CA ARG A 270 -15.88 -12.97 3.38
C ARG A 270 -16.91 -14.10 3.41
N GLY A 271 -17.76 -14.18 4.45
CA GLY A 271 -18.76 -15.23 4.63
C GLY A 271 -18.17 -16.60 5.03
N LEU A 272 -16.91 -16.65 5.47
CA LEU A 272 -16.22 -17.85 5.91
C LEU A 272 -16.26 -18.01 7.44
N SER A 273 -15.89 -19.19 7.94
CA SER A 273 -15.76 -19.41 9.39
C SER A 273 -14.69 -18.49 9.98
N PRO A 274 -14.98 -17.76 11.08
CA PRO A 274 -13.96 -16.98 11.79
C PRO A 274 -12.90 -17.85 12.49
N ARG A 275 -13.17 -19.15 12.66
CA ARG A 275 -12.21 -20.06 13.28
C ARG A 275 -11.14 -20.44 12.27
N LEU A 276 -9.90 -20.08 12.60
CA LEU A 276 -8.76 -20.40 11.74
C LEU A 276 -8.49 -21.90 11.73
N SER A 277 -8.70 -22.52 10.57
CA SER A 277 -8.19 -23.86 10.30
C SER A 277 -6.66 -23.84 10.20
N ARG A 278 -6.04 -25.02 10.26
CA ARG A 278 -4.59 -25.14 10.04
C ARG A 278 -4.20 -24.64 8.64
N GLU A 279 -4.98 -25.02 7.64
CA GLU A 279 -4.76 -24.65 6.23
C GLU A 279 -4.76 -23.13 6.03
N VAL A 280 -5.73 -22.41 6.60
CA VAL A 280 -5.79 -20.94 6.53
C VAL A 280 -4.58 -20.30 7.19
N ARG A 281 -4.16 -20.82 8.36
CA ARG A 281 -2.95 -20.32 9.04
C ARG A 281 -1.70 -20.54 8.20
N ASP A 282 -1.56 -21.72 7.62
CA ASP A 282 -0.38 -22.09 6.82
C ASP A 282 -0.31 -21.21 5.56
N ALA A 283 -1.42 -21.03 4.84
CA ALA A 283 -1.52 -20.12 3.70
C ALA A 283 -1.24 -18.65 4.08
N HIS A 284 -1.74 -18.20 5.24
CA HIS A 284 -1.46 -16.85 5.74
C HIS A 284 0.03 -16.61 5.99
N TRP A 285 0.72 -17.57 6.60
CA TRP A 285 2.16 -17.45 6.81
C TRP A 285 2.95 -17.44 5.50
N LEU A 286 2.56 -18.25 4.51
CA LEU A 286 3.15 -18.22 3.17
C LEU A 286 2.98 -16.85 2.51
N ALA A 287 1.78 -16.28 2.53
CA ALA A 287 1.52 -14.94 2.00
C ALA A 287 2.35 -13.86 2.74
N GLY A 288 2.44 -13.96 4.07
CA GLY A 288 3.27 -13.07 4.88
C GLY A 288 4.76 -13.16 4.54
N ALA A 289 5.26 -14.37 4.26
CA ALA A 289 6.64 -14.58 3.83
C ALA A 289 6.91 -13.96 2.46
N LEU A 290 5.97 -14.07 1.51
CA LEU A 290 6.08 -13.39 0.22
C LEU A 290 6.16 -11.87 0.38
N ASN A 291 5.34 -11.27 1.24
CA ASN A 291 5.42 -9.83 1.53
C ASN A 291 6.76 -9.41 2.17
N CYS A 292 7.31 -10.24 3.05
CA CYS A 292 8.64 -10.01 3.61
C CYS A 292 9.71 -9.99 2.51
N LEU A 293 9.67 -10.97 1.60
CA LEU A 293 10.61 -11.13 0.48
C LEU A 293 10.44 -10.07 -0.62
N ALA A 294 9.21 -9.64 -0.88
CA ALA A 294 8.87 -8.68 -1.93
C ALA A 294 9.27 -7.22 -1.59
N GLY A 295 9.78 -6.97 -0.37
CA GLY A 295 10.41 -5.68 -0.05
C GLY A 295 10.42 -5.30 1.43
N SER A 296 9.50 -5.81 2.27
CA SER A 296 9.40 -5.34 3.66
C SER A 296 10.66 -5.64 4.48
N LEU A 297 11.20 -6.85 4.38
CA LEU A 297 12.44 -7.22 5.07
C LEU A 297 13.63 -6.41 4.53
N GLY A 298 13.74 -6.28 3.20
CA GLY A 298 14.81 -5.51 2.55
C GLY A 298 14.81 -4.04 2.99
N TYR A 299 13.64 -3.39 3.02
CA TYR A 299 13.48 -2.03 3.51
C TYR A 299 13.95 -1.88 4.96
N HIS A 300 13.53 -2.78 5.85
CA HIS A 300 13.92 -2.72 7.25
C HIS A 300 15.41 -2.96 7.47
N VAL A 301 16.04 -3.87 6.72
CA VAL A 301 17.49 -4.06 6.76
C VAL A 301 18.23 -2.82 6.26
N GLN A 302 17.78 -2.22 5.14
CA GLN A 302 18.37 -1.01 4.61
C GLN A 302 18.30 0.14 5.63
N VAL A 303 17.13 0.39 6.23
CA VAL A 303 16.95 1.42 7.26
C VAL A 303 17.80 1.13 8.51
N ALA A 304 17.93 -0.13 8.92
CA ALA A 304 18.76 -0.52 10.06
C ALA A 304 20.25 -0.28 9.80
N SER A 305 20.69 -0.49 8.56
CA SER A 305 22.09 -0.34 8.14
C SER A 305 22.52 1.10 7.83
N ASP A 306 21.58 2.02 7.57
CA ASP A 306 21.91 3.39 7.15
C ASP A 306 22.37 4.25 8.35
N PRO A 307 23.64 4.71 8.39
CA PRO A 307 24.15 5.51 9.51
C PRO A 307 23.53 6.90 9.60
N ARG A 308 22.88 7.39 8.52
CA ARG A 308 22.20 8.69 8.49
C ARG A 308 20.82 8.64 9.16
N VAL A 309 20.30 7.43 9.39
CA VAL A 309 19.02 7.24 10.07
C VAL A 309 19.23 7.31 11.58
N GLY A 310 18.43 8.12 12.26
CA GLY A 310 18.48 8.26 13.72
C GLY A 310 18.29 6.92 14.45
N GLU A 311 19.00 6.77 15.57
CA GLU A 311 19.12 5.51 16.32
C GLU A 311 17.77 4.85 16.65
N ARG A 312 16.80 5.62 17.14
CA ARG A 312 15.45 5.11 17.45
C ARG A 312 14.78 4.44 16.25
N ARG A 313 14.94 5.00 15.04
CA ARG A 313 14.36 4.45 13.81
C ARG A 313 15.12 3.22 13.34
N ARG A 314 16.45 3.17 13.50
CA ARG A 314 17.25 1.96 13.24
C ARG A 314 16.84 0.82 14.17
N HIS A 315 16.72 1.06 15.48
CA HIS A 315 16.26 0.05 16.44
C HIS A 315 14.86 -0.47 16.13
N ALA A 316 13.95 0.40 15.69
CA ALA A 316 12.63 -0.04 15.26
C ALA A 316 12.67 -0.89 13.98
N ALA A 317 13.54 -0.54 13.03
CA ALA A 317 13.74 -1.32 11.81
C ALA A 317 14.36 -2.69 12.09
N VAL A 318 15.31 -2.80 13.02
CA VAL A 318 15.86 -4.09 13.47
C VAL A 318 14.75 -5.00 14.03
N ARG A 319 13.90 -4.48 14.91
CA ARG A 319 12.76 -5.24 15.46
C ARG A 319 11.78 -5.69 14.38
N ALA A 320 11.46 -4.82 13.43
CA ALA A 320 10.58 -5.17 12.31
C ALA A 320 11.21 -6.26 11.41
N ALA A 321 12.51 -6.18 11.15
CA ALA A 321 13.24 -7.20 10.42
C ALA A 321 13.29 -8.55 11.17
N GLU A 322 13.47 -8.54 12.50
CA GLU A 322 13.35 -9.75 13.33
C GLU A 322 11.98 -10.41 13.25
N ASP A 323 10.91 -9.60 13.28
CA ASP A 323 9.54 -10.10 13.12
C ASP A 323 9.31 -10.65 11.71
N CYS A 324 9.85 -10.03 10.65
CA CYS A 324 9.85 -10.59 9.29
C CYS A 324 10.55 -11.96 9.25
N LEU A 325 11.74 -12.07 9.85
CA LEU A 325 12.47 -13.35 9.93
C LEU A 325 11.67 -14.42 10.70
N ARG A 326 10.86 -14.02 11.69
CA ARG A 326 9.95 -14.94 12.39
C ARG A 326 8.83 -15.43 11.47
N VAL A 327 8.24 -14.55 10.65
CA VAL A 327 7.26 -14.93 9.61
C VAL A 327 7.88 -15.94 8.65
N ILE A 328 9.08 -15.66 8.14
CA ILE A 328 9.84 -16.57 7.25
C ILE A 328 10.01 -17.96 7.87
N ARG A 329 10.44 -18.06 9.14
CA ARG A 329 10.57 -19.36 9.81
C ARG A 329 9.24 -20.09 9.98
N ARG A 330 8.16 -19.36 10.26
CA ARG A 330 6.82 -19.96 10.39
C ARG A 330 6.32 -20.50 9.05
N ALA A 331 6.54 -19.77 7.97
CA ALA A 331 6.20 -20.19 6.62
C ALA A 331 7.02 -21.41 6.17
N ASP A 332 8.35 -21.40 6.40
CA ASP A 332 9.24 -22.52 6.03
C ASP A 332 8.86 -23.82 6.73
N ALA A 333 8.45 -23.76 8.01
CA ALA A 333 7.98 -24.94 8.75
C ALA A 333 6.68 -25.57 8.19
N ARG A 334 5.99 -24.88 7.27
CA ARG A 334 4.75 -25.32 6.63
C ARG A 334 4.92 -25.61 5.14
N PHE A 335 5.91 -24.98 4.52
CA PHE A 335 6.25 -25.20 3.13
C PHE A 335 6.98 -26.54 2.98
N SER A 336 6.31 -27.50 2.34
CA SER A 336 6.97 -28.74 1.91
C SER A 336 7.63 -28.46 0.56
N ALA A 337 8.97 -28.35 0.57
CA ALA A 337 9.76 -28.06 -0.62
C ALA A 337 9.72 -29.20 -1.63
#